data_AF-A0AAJ0I543-F1
#
_entry.id   AF-A0AAJ0I543-F1
#
_cell.length_a   1.000
_cell.length_b   1.000
_cell.length_c   1.000
_cell.angle_alpha   90.00
_cell.angle_beta   90.00
_cell.angle_gamma   90.00
#
_symmetry.space_group_name_H-M   'P 1'
#
loop_
_entity.id
_entity.type
_entity.pdbx_description
1 polymer ?
#
loop_
_entity_poly.entity_id
_entity_poly.type
_entity_poly.pdbx_seq_one_letter_code
_entity_poly.pdbx_strand_id
1 'polypeptide(L)'
;MDYDRTSLEWSERDFSNFTCQFPDEKTTIVTKLANEEGPPTLEVKTLSTNEEWETWLKNAVLDFLPSSGHPRSGICAVIFGSVEPIFDDDEDGANTQSPVSYLPFSSDDILSQLVHEFHLHPRITRTISRLSCYFSAQRHYSDDDDLPKGGKERRPMITCTARTSSTLPNDMALSTTYFTEIDLNLAVFYGCNERQKEDISRRIRSCDLKHNHPLLLPGLFFELERIRLVDQVENLLDNFELRNNYEYNQLEKVGGARGLDLDMDKKRMTDVLKSTYRSRELVSLIMAVKRQLKKFETAMDMVETSVKSSPSSAFSSGCLTRTPSATLSSAPGSRTMSRSTTLEVNSEENYTQQGLPRLSGVSGYLRLQRAGRMIRERLQDIMFEFDDKINDCHLVKDNMSLTMQTVWSFFSLQDNQTNLKLSRLNTKLAHANTGLSEEMKKDSSQMRSIALLTMVFLPMSTVATIFSTNFFSWDAAEGQSVVSKYFWVFIVVAIALTCIVVGAWYTATCAKGRKGHRHCCIRLPFGALFGRKAGSTDDDLQPHRKSGRRVFEDEERGVSLDL
;
A
#
# COMPACT_ATOMS: atom_id res chain seq x y z
N MET A 1 -2.45 -10.72 23.69
CA MET A 1 -1.89 -10.77 25.06
C MET A 1 -0.40 -11.06 24.92
N ASP A 2 0.43 -10.03 24.84
CA ASP A 2 1.89 -10.14 24.84
C ASP A 2 2.36 -10.44 26.27
N TYR A 3 2.29 -11.70 26.70
CA TYR A 3 2.95 -12.10 27.95
C TYR A 3 4.45 -12.17 27.67
N ASP A 4 5.21 -11.30 28.33
CA ASP A 4 6.66 -11.37 28.34
C ASP A 4 7.07 -12.73 28.93
N ARG A 5 7.54 -13.64 28.06
CA ARG A 5 8.18 -14.88 28.50
C ARG A 5 9.46 -14.47 29.24
N THR A 6 9.53 -14.84 30.51
CA THR A 6 10.68 -14.58 31.40
C THR A 6 11.61 -15.78 31.52
N SER A 7 11.18 -16.98 31.10
CA SER A 7 12.01 -18.17 31.11
C SER A 7 12.79 -18.34 29.80
N LEU A 8 13.99 -18.89 29.91
CA LEU A 8 14.81 -19.31 28.76
C LEU A 8 14.42 -20.70 28.21
N GLU A 9 13.42 -21.36 28.79
CA GLU A 9 12.97 -22.69 28.37
C GLU A 9 12.30 -22.66 26.98
N TRP A 10 12.78 -23.52 26.09
CA TRP A 10 12.20 -23.73 24.76
C TRP A 10 11.17 -24.87 24.80
N SER A 11 10.02 -24.65 24.16
CA SER A 11 9.02 -25.72 23.95
C SER A 11 9.19 -26.39 22.59
N GLU A 12 8.66 -27.61 22.42
CA GLU A 12 8.65 -28.28 21.11
C GLU A 12 7.99 -27.42 20.00
N ARG A 13 6.99 -26.61 20.37
CA ARG A 13 6.35 -25.65 19.45
C ARG A 13 7.26 -24.51 19.02
N ASP A 14 8.26 -24.17 19.84
CA ASP A 14 9.21 -23.12 19.51
C ASP A 14 10.16 -23.62 18.41
N PHE A 15 10.63 -24.86 18.51
CA PHE A 15 11.45 -25.52 17.48
C PHE A 15 10.69 -25.73 16.17
N SER A 16 9.40 -26.12 16.23
CA SER A 16 8.58 -26.34 15.02
C SER A 16 8.35 -25.09 14.16
N ASN A 17 8.67 -23.89 14.64
CA ASN A 17 8.59 -22.66 13.82
C ASN A 17 9.77 -22.50 12.86
N PHE A 18 10.83 -23.28 13.03
CA PHE A 18 11.98 -23.31 12.14
C PHE A 18 11.87 -24.47 11.17
N THR A 19 12.41 -24.29 9.96
CA THR A 19 12.44 -25.35 8.95
C THR A 19 13.88 -25.65 8.59
N CYS A 20 14.34 -26.84 9.00
CA CYS A 20 15.70 -27.33 8.83
C CYS A 20 15.76 -28.29 7.62
N GLN A 21 15.79 -27.77 6.39
CA GLN A 21 15.71 -28.60 5.17
C GLN A 21 16.79 -28.34 4.12
N PHE A 22 17.72 -27.39 4.35
CA PHE A 22 18.59 -26.85 3.29
C PHE A 22 20.09 -26.96 3.61
N PRO A 23 20.69 -28.16 3.55
CA PRO A 23 22.09 -28.36 3.95
C PRO A 23 23.11 -27.73 2.99
N ASP A 24 22.74 -27.33 1.77
CA ASP A 24 23.72 -26.86 0.76
C ASP A 24 24.11 -25.37 0.93
N GLU A 25 23.42 -24.62 1.80
CA GLU A 25 23.66 -23.20 2.03
C GLU A 25 24.85 -22.93 2.97
N LYS A 26 25.73 -22.01 2.58
CA LYS A 26 26.95 -21.71 3.32
C LYS A 26 26.67 -20.81 4.52
N THR A 27 26.95 -21.31 5.72
CA THR A 27 26.92 -20.51 6.95
C THR A 27 28.29 -19.91 7.22
N THR A 28 28.35 -18.63 7.56
CA THR A 28 29.61 -17.96 7.95
C THR A 28 29.63 -17.75 9.46
N ILE A 29 30.70 -18.21 10.11
CA ILE A 29 30.94 -18.00 11.53
C ILE A 29 32.12 -17.08 11.68
N VAL A 30 31.94 -16.01 12.46
CA VAL A 30 32.97 -15.03 12.76
C VAL A 30 33.21 -15.02 14.26
N THR A 31 34.41 -15.41 14.67
CA THR A 31 34.82 -15.48 16.07
C THR A 31 36.01 -14.56 16.28
N LYS A 32 35.89 -13.64 17.24
CA LYS A 32 36.95 -12.73 17.66
C LYS A 32 37.07 -12.76 19.18
N LEU A 33 38.10 -13.42 19.68
CA LEU A 33 38.33 -13.63 21.11
C LEU A 33 39.56 -12.85 21.58
N ALA A 34 39.51 -12.33 22.81
CA ALA A 34 40.65 -11.69 23.44
C ALA A 34 41.67 -12.74 23.90
N ASN A 35 42.96 -12.40 23.79
CA ASN A 35 44.07 -13.22 24.28
C ASN A 35 44.68 -12.50 25.49
N GLU A 36 45.08 -13.26 26.52
CA GLU A 36 45.70 -12.67 27.72
C GLU A 36 47.06 -12.02 27.39
N GLU A 37 47.83 -12.62 26.48
CA GLU A 37 49.16 -12.14 26.06
C GLU A 37 49.29 -12.14 24.53
N GLY A 38 48.51 -11.32 23.82
CA GLY A 38 48.64 -11.17 22.36
C GLY A 38 47.53 -10.39 21.68
N PRO A 39 47.62 -10.16 20.35
CA PRO A 39 46.49 -9.65 19.57
C PRO A 39 45.32 -10.65 19.64
N PRO A 40 44.07 -10.17 19.51
CA PRO A 40 42.91 -11.05 19.59
C PRO A 40 42.93 -12.09 18.47
N THR A 41 42.59 -13.33 18.80
CA THR A 41 42.42 -14.39 17.81
C THR A 41 41.17 -14.11 16.99
N LEU A 42 41.34 -13.98 15.68
CA LEU A 42 40.25 -13.82 14.70
C LEU A 42 40.17 -15.07 13.85
N GLU A 43 39.02 -15.75 13.90
CA GLU A 43 38.71 -16.90 13.06
C GLU A 43 37.45 -16.62 12.25
N VAL A 44 37.50 -16.88 10.95
CA VAL A 44 36.30 -16.94 10.11
C VAL A 44 36.24 -18.31 9.45
N LYS A 45 35.16 -19.03 9.74
CA LYS A 45 34.91 -20.38 9.23
C LYS A 45 33.62 -20.35 8.42
N THR A 46 33.62 -21.06 7.29
CA THR A 46 32.40 -21.28 6.49
C THR A 46 32.03 -22.73 6.66
N LEU A 47 30.82 -22.99 7.16
CA LEU A 47 30.29 -24.34 7.33
C LEU A 47 29.22 -24.60 6.26
N SER A 48 29.24 -25.82 5.75
CA SER A 48 28.29 -26.29 4.74
C SER A 48 27.68 -27.63 5.12
N THR A 49 28.43 -28.54 5.75
CA THR A 49 27.90 -29.89 6.06
C THR A 49 27.46 -30.02 7.52
N ASN A 50 26.52 -30.93 7.79
CA ASN A 50 26.10 -31.23 9.17
C ASN A 50 27.27 -31.78 10.03
N GLU A 51 28.22 -32.52 9.42
CA GLU A 51 29.42 -33.02 10.11
C GLU A 51 30.34 -31.88 10.56
N GLU A 52 30.53 -30.86 9.71
CA GLU A 52 31.28 -29.64 10.04
C GLU A 52 30.64 -28.90 11.20
N TRP A 53 29.30 -28.84 11.26
CA TRP A 53 28.54 -28.26 12.36
C TRP A 53 28.76 -28.97 13.68
N GLU A 54 28.63 -30.29 13.71
CA GLU A 54 28.85 -31.06 14.94
C GLU A 54 30.29 -30.94 15.45
N THR A 55 31.25 -30.97 14.53
CA THR A 55 32.67 -30.85 14.86
C THR A 55 32.99 -29.45 15.39
N TRP A 56 32.42 -28.42 14.75
CA TRP A 56 32.57 -27.05 15.21
C TRP A 56 31.91 -26.84 16.56
N LEU A 57 30.68 -27.29 16.79
CA LEU A 57 29.98 -27.15 18.06
C LEU A 57 30.76 -27.81 19.20
N LYS A 58 31.25 -29.04 19.02
CA LYS A 58 32.09 -29.74 20.01
C LYS A 58 33.34 -28.96 20.40
N ASN A 59 33.97 -28.28 19.44
CA ASN A 59 35.16 -27.45 19.68
C ASN A 59 34.80 -26.05 20.23
N ALA A 60 33.68 -25.47 19.79
CA ALA A 60 33.19 -24.15 20.17
C ALA A 60 32.87 -24.07 21.66
N VAL A 61 32.22 -25.10 22.22
CA VAL A 61 31.95 -25.19 23.67
C VAL A 61 33.25 -25.05 24.47
N LEU A 62 34.34 -25.65 23.98
CA LEU A 62 35.65 -25.63 24.63
C LEU A 62 36.33 -24.25 24.54
N ASP A 63 36.09 -23.50 23.46
CA ASP A 63 36.70 -22.17 23.24
C ASP A 63 35.95 -21.03 23.94
N PHE A 64 34.62 -21.11 24.03
CA PHE A 64 33.77 -20.04 24.59
C PHE A 64 33.51 -20.18 26.09
N LEU A 65 33.33 -21.41 26.58
CA LEU A 65 32.98 -21.74 27.97
C LEU A 65 33.79 -22.96 28.44
N PRO A 66 35.14 -22.86 28.56
CA PRO A 66 35.97 -24.00 28.92
C PRO A 66 35.54 -24.57 30.28
N SER A 67 35.21 -25.85 30.31
CA SER A 67 34.84 -26.59 31.54
C SER A 67 35.98 -26.68 32.57
N SER A 68 37.20 -26.31 32.18
CA SER A 68 38.41 -26.30 33.02
C SER A 68 39.16 -24.95 33.06
N GLY A 69 38.59 -23.86 32.52
CA GLY A 69 39.28 -22.57 32.35
C GLY A 69 38.41 -21.33 32.55
N HIS A 70 39.02 -20.16 32.45
CA HIS A 70 38.31 -18.87 32.49
C HIS A 70 37.78 -18.53 31.09
N PRO A 71 36.48 -18.22 30.94
CA PRO A 71 35.90 -17.90 29.64
C PRO A 71 36.49 -16.60 29.09
N ARG A 72 36.64 -16.54 27.77
CA ARG A 72 37.37 -15.47 27.07
C ARG A 72 36.40 -14.39 26.62
N SER A 73 36.71 -13.12 26.93
CA SER A 73 35.95 -11.98 26.41
C SER A 73 36.05 -11.90 24.89
N GLY A 74 34.96 -11.55 24.21
CA GLY A 74 34.98 -11.50 22.75
C GLY A 74 33.61 -11.39 22.10
N ILE A 75 33.61 -11.64 20.79
CA ILE A 75 32.43 -11.62 19.94
C ILE A 75 32.43 -12.91 19.11
N CYS A 76 31.33 -13.65 19.15
CA CYS A 76 31.06 -14.75 18.21
C CYS A 76 29.71 -14.51 17.54
N ALA A 77 29.72 -14.48 16.21
CA ALA A 77 28.51 -14.32 15.41
C ALA A 77 28.41 -15.47 14.39
N VAL A 78 27.28 -16.17 14.44
CA VAL A 78 26.85 -17.15 13.44
C VAL A 78 25.93 -16.45 12.45
N ILE A 79 26.20 -16.55 11.16
CA ILE A 79 25.48 -15.83 10.11
C ILE A 79 24.93 -16.85 9.10
N PHE A 80 23.64 -17.13 9.20
CA PHE A 80 22.94 -18.02 8.28
C PHE A 80 22.62 -17.32 6.95
N GLY A 81 22.78 -18.06 5.85
CA GLY A 81 22.37 -17.62 4.52
C GLY A 81 20.87 -17.53 4.34
N SER A 82 20.45 -16.66 3.43
CA SER A 82 19.11 -16.72 2.86
C SER A 82 19.06 -17.89 1.87
N VAL A 83 18.17 -18.84 2.13
CA VAL A 83 17.89 -19.95 1.22
C VAL A 83 17.04 -19.46 0.04
N GLU A 84 17.12 -20.06 -1.14
CA GLU A 84 16.18 -19.82 -2.25
C GLU A 84 14.82 -20.52 -2.02
N PRO A 85 13.69 -19.92 -2.44
CA PRO A 85 12.36 -20.51 -2.25
C PRO A 85 12.19 -21.76 -3.13
N ILE A 86 11.45 -22.76 -2.63
CA ILE A 86 11.25 -24.05 -3.34
C ILE A 86 10.21 -23.94 -4.48
N PHE A 87 9.37 -22.91 -4.52
CA PHE A 87 8.26 -22.78 -5.46
C PHE A 87 8.39 -21.51 -6.34
N ASP A 88 8.74 -21.71 -7.62
CA ASP A 88 8.87 -20.69 -8.67
C ASP A 88 7.71 -20.77 -9.70
N ASP A 89 6.46 -20.89 -9.27
CA ASP A 89 5.32 -21.09 -10.20
C ASP A 89 4.43 -19.85 -10.42
N ASP A 90 4.74 -18.69 -9.82
CA ASP A 90 3.97 -17.47 -10.10
C ASP A 90 4.52 -16.77 -11.36
N GLU A 91 3.79 -16.91 -12.48
CA GLU A 91 4.03 -16.23 -13.78
C GLU A 91 4.08 -14.68 -13.69
N ASP A 92 3.82 -14.10 -12.51
CA ASP A 92 3.81 -12.65 -12.25
C ASP A 92 5.12 -12.11 -11.65
N GLY A 93 6.27 -12.80 -11.75
CA GLY A 93 7.59 -12.21 -11.44
C GLY A 93 7.72 -11.57 -10.04
N ALA A 94 6.82 -11.93 -9.12
CA ALA A 94 6.84 -11.49 -7.74
C ALA A 94 7.94 -12.31 -7.07
N ASN A 95 9.05 -11.64 -6.76
CA ASN A 95 10.22 -12.22 -6.12
C ASN A 95 9.82 -12.80 -4.74
N THR A 96 9.32 -14.04 -4.70
CA THR A 96 8.84 -14.69 -3.49
C THR A 96 10.03 -14.90 -2.56
N GLN A 97 10.12 -14.12 -1.49
CA GLN A 97 11.25 -14.19 -0.59
C GLN A 97 11.12 -15.39 0.32
N SER A 98 12.24 -16.09 0.53
CA SER A 98 12.29 -17.17 1.50
C SER A 98 12.04 -16.67 2.91
N PRO A 99 11.21 -17.37 3.69
CA PRO A 99 11.05 -17.09 5.11
C PRO A 99 12.39 -17.15 5.86
N VAL A 100 12.63 -16.15 6.71
CA VAL A 100 13.80 -16.10 7.62
C VAL A 100 13.85 -17.30 8.60
N SER A 101 12.77 -18.07 8.71
CA SER A 101 12.69 -19.30 9.50
C SER A 101 13.40 -20.50 8.87
N TYR A 102 13.84 -20.40 7.61
CA TYR A 102 14.56 -21.48 6.94
C TYR A 102 16.02 -21.49 7.40
N LEU A 103 16.48 -22.65 7.87
CA LEU A 103 17.82 -22.83 8.42
C LEU A 103 18.65 -23.76 7.53
N PRO A 104 19.98 -23.50 7.42
CA PRO A 104 20.86 -24.17 6.48
C PRO A 104 21.44 -25.48 7.04
N PHE A 105 20.58 -26.32 7.65
CA PHE A 105 20.96 -27.63 8.15
C PHE A 105 19.73 -28.55 8.20
N SER A 106 19.95 -29.86 8.23
CA SER A 106 18.87 -30.86 8.10
C SER A 106 18.39 -31.45 9.43
N SER A 107 19.06 -31.17 10.55
CA SER A 107 18.75 -31.76 11.86
C SER A 107 18.35 -30.70 12.89
N ASP A 108 17.23 -30.95 13.58
CA ASP A 108 16.76 -30.13 14.70
C ASP A 108 17.72 -30.21 15.91
N ASP A 109 18.54 -31.26 15.99
CA ASP A 109 19.53 -31.42 17.06
C ASP A 109 20.56 -30.30 17.06
N ILE A 110 20.98 -29.82 15.87
CA ILE A 110 21.95 -28.73 15.72
C ILE A 110 21.36 -27.43 16.28
N LEU A 111 20.07 -27.16 16.00
CA LEU A 111 19.38 -25.99 16.54
C LEU A 111 19.26 -26.09 18.06
N SER A 112 18.94 -27.26 18.60
CA SER A 112 18.83 -27.47 20.05
C SER A 112 20.17 -27.23 20.77
N GLN A 113 21.27 -27.71 20.20
CA GLN A 113 22.62 -27.46 20.70
C GLN A 113 22.99 -25.98 20.60
N LEU A 114 22.71 -25.33 19.46
CA LEU A 114 22.94 -23.89 19.30
C LEU A 114 22.15 -23.07 20.32
N VAL A 115 20.90 -23.40 20.57
CA VAL A 115 20.04 -22.75 21.56
C VAL A 115 20.65 -22.86 22.96
N HIS A 116 21.14 -24.04 23.33
CA HIS A 116 21.81 -24.28 24.60
C HIS A 116 23.11 -23.48 24.71
N GLU A 117 24.03 -23.62 23.75
CA GLU A 117 25.35 -23.00 23.81
C GLU A 117 25.30 -21.46 23.70
N PHE A 118 24.48 -20.92 22.79
CA PHE A 118 24.31 -19.47 22.60
C PHE A 118 23.28 -18.86 23.56
N HIS A 119 22.63 -19.68 24.40
CA HIS A 119 21.60 -19.27 25.35
C HIS A 119 20.52 -18.39 24.67
N LEU A 120 20.04 -18.86 23.52
CA LEU A 120 19.12 -18.11 22.68
C LEU A 120 17.77 -17.96 23.38
N HIS A 121 17.24 -16.74 23.41
CA HIS A 121 15.96 -16.51 24.06
C HIS A 121 14.79 -16.97 23.17
N PRO A 122 13.81 -17.74 23.67
CA PRO A 122 12.71 -18.33 22.87
C PRO A 122 11.79 -17.28 22.22
N ARG A 123 11.90 -16.01 22.61
CA ARG A 123 11.22 -14.87 21.95
C ARG A 123 11.58 -14.76 20.47
N ILE A 124 12.74 -15.28 20.04
CA ILE A 124 13.14 -15.27 18.64
C ILE A 124 12.09 -15.91 17.72
N THR A 125 11.36 -16.95 18.18
CA THR A 125 10.29 -17.60 17.39
C THR A 125 9.14 -16.64 17.08
N ARG A 126 8.73 -15.86 18.07
CA ARG A 126 7.71 -14.81 17.91
C ARG A 126 8.22 -13.61 17.14
N THR A 127 9.52 -13.33 17.23
CA THR A 127 10.15 -12.26 16.47
C THR A 127 10.18 -12.62 14.98
N ILE A 128 10.49 -13.87 14.65
CA ILE A 128 10.54 -14.38 13.27
C ILE A 128 9.13 -14.64 12.68
N SER A 129 8.08 -14.77 13.48
CA SER A 129 6.72 -14.86 12.91
C SER A 129 6.10 -13.51 12.56
N ARG A 130 6.73 -12.38 12.93
CA ARG A 130 6.24 -11.04 12.63
C ARG A 130 6.62 -10.62 11.21
N LEU A 131 5.69 -9.92 10.53
CA LEU A 131 5.93 -9.31 9.22
C LEU A 131 6.56 -7.91 9.32
N SER A 132 6.31 -7.21 10.44
CA SER A 132 6.84 -5.87 10.69
C SER A 132 8.14 -5.91 11.49
N CYS A 133 8.97 -4.88 11.33
CA CYS A 133 10.20 -4.72 12.11
C CYS A 133 9.91 -4.77 13.62
N TYR A 134 10.79 -5.42 14.37
CA TYR A 134 10.63 -5.63 15.80
C TYR A 134 11.98 -5.59 16.50
N PHE A 135 12.01 -5.00 17.70
CA PHE A 135 13.17 -5.06 18.59
C PHE A 135 12.72 -5.21 20.04
N SER A 136 13.45 -6.05 20.76
CA SER A 136 13.27 -6.28 22.19
C SER A 136 14.61 -6.61 22.80
N ALA A 137 14.90 -6.00 23.94
CA ALA A 137 16.03 -6.35 24.81
C ALA A 137 15.49 -6.69 26.19
N GLN A 138 16.04 -7.73 26.82
CA GLN A 138 15.66 -8.16 28.14
C GLN A 138 16.89 -8.58 28.94
N ARG A 139 16.83 -8.35 30.25
CA ARG A 139 17.80 -8.85 31.20
C ARG A 139 17.32 -10.18 31.75
N HIS A 140 18.19 -11.17 31.69
CA HIS A 140 17.99 -12.50 32.23
C HIS A 140 19.11 -12.85 33.21
N TYR A 141 18.86 -13.91 33.97
CA TYR A 141 19.86 -14.51 34.85
C TYR A 141 19.98 -15.98 34.43
N SER A 142 21.20 -16.52 34.42
CA SER A 142 21.39 -17.96 34.17
C SER A 142 20.60 -18.75 35.21
N ASP A 143 19.65 -19.57 34.75
CA ASP A 143 18.97 -20.57 35.58
C ASP A 143 19.86 -21.82 35.57
N ASP A 144 20.86 -21.85 36.46
CA ASP A 144 21.64 -23.06 36.71
C ASP A 144 20.82 -23.97 37.65
N ASP A 145 19.89 -24.75 37.10
CA ASP A 145 19.05 -25.69 37.87
C ASP A 145 19.82 -26.93 38.40
N ASP A 146 21.06 -27.16 37.93
CA ASP A 146 21.90 -28.30 38.31
C ASP A 146 22.87 -28.03 39.48
N LEU A 147 22.87 -26.84 40.08
CA LEU A 147 23.78 -26.54 41.19
C LEU A 147 23.13 -26.71 42.57
N PRO A 148 23.85 -27.34 43.53
CA PRO A 148 23.34 -27.54 44.89
C PRO A 148 22.98 -26.19 45.51
N LYS A 149 21.88 -26.18 46.29
CA LYS A 149 21.36 -25.04 47.06
C LYS A 149 22.42 -24.48 48.02
N GLY A 150 23.35 -23.69 47.49
CA GLY A 150 24.53 -23.22 48.21
C GLY A 150 25.52 -22.48 47.30
N GLY A 151 25.29 -21.18 47.08
CA GLY A 151 26.38 -20.20 47.07
C GLY A 151 27.11 -19.87 45.77
N LYS A 152 26.55 -20.08 44.58
CA LYS A 152 27.05 -19.40 43.36
C LYS A 152 26.01 -18.43 42.81
N GLU A 153 26.42 -17.18 42.63
CA GLU A 153 25.57 -16.08 42.14
C GLU A 153 25.09 -16.36 40.71
N ARG A 154 23.82 -16.04 40.42
CA ARG A 154 23.25 -16.17 39.08
C ARG A 154 23.91 -15.17 38.14
N ARG A 155 24.44 -15.63 37.00
CA ARG A 155 25.14 -14.77 36.04
C ARG A 155 24.17 -13.84 35.30
N PRO A 156 24.37 -12.51 35.31
CA PRO A 156 23.52 -11.60 34.56
C PRO A 156 23.83 -11.64 33.06
N MET A 157 22.77 -11.82 32.29
CA MET A 157 22.81 -11.92 30.83
C MET A 157 21.85 -10.90 30.21
N ILE A 158 22.20 -10.36 29.06
CA ILE A 158 21.34 -9.45 28.29
C ILE A 158 21.05 -10.11 26.95
N THR A 159 19.79 -10.43 26.70
CA THR A 159 19.36 -11.04 25.44
C THR A 159 18.62 -10.00 24.60
N CYS A 160 18.92 -9.92 23.32
CA CYS A 160 18.19 -9.08 22.37
C CYS A 160 17.68 -9.92 21.21
N THR A 161 16.49 -9.60 20.72
CA THR A 161 15.94 -10.18 19.50
C THR A 161 15.46 -9.06 18.59
N ALA A 162 15.80 -9.13 17.31
CA ALA A 162 15.39 -8.15 16.31
C ALA A 162 14.97 -8.82 15.01
N ARG A 163 14.09 -8.15 14.25
CA ARG A 163 13.72 -8.51 12.87
C ARG A 163 13.54 -7.25 12.04
N THR A 164 13.95 -7.31 10.79
CA THR A 164 13.65 -6.28 9.78
C THR A 164 12.24 -6.44 9.20
N SER A 165 11.81 -5.51 8.35
CA SER A 165 10.50 -5.67 7.68
C SER A 165 10.57 -6.76 6.61
N SER A 166 9.59 -7.67 6.59
CA SER A 166 9.45 -8.70 5.55
C SER A 166 8.87 -8.16 4.24
N THR A 167 8.36 -6.94 4.26
CA THR A 167 7.82 -6.26 3.06
C THR A 167 8.93 -5.89 2.07
N LEU A 168 10.18 -5.81 2.53
CA LEU A 168 11.33 -5.42 1.72
C LEU A 168 12.22 -6.64 1.43
N PRO A 169 12.87 -6.68 0.25
CA PRO A 169 13.79 -7.75 -0.11
C PRO A 169 14.96 -7.89 0.87
N ASN A 170 15.48 -9.10 1.01
CA ASN A 170 16.57 -9.43 1.93
C ASN A 170 16.18 -9.20 3.40
N ASP A 171 15.06 -9.79 3.85
CA ASP A 171 14.64 -9.80 5.25
C ASP A 171 15.62 -10.60 6.12
N MET A 172 15.90 -10.10 7.31
CA MET A 172 16.83 -10.70 8.27
C MET A 172 16.27 -10.65 9.70
N ALA A 173 16.75 -11.56 10.53
CA ALA A 173 16.51 -11.55 11.96
C ALA A 173 17.80 -11.72 12.75
N LEU A 174 17.77 -11.32 14.02
CA LEU A 174 18.90 -11.36 14.93
C LEU A 174 18.45 -11.87 16.29
N SER A 175 19.25 -12.77 16.87
CA SER A 175 19.22 -13.10 18.29
C SER A 175 20.62 -12.90 18.86
N THR A 176 20.74 -12.13 19.94
CA THR A 176 22.03 -11.90 20.62
C THR A 176 21.91 -12.15 22.10
N THR A 177 23.00 -12.64 22.67
CA THR A 177 23.14 -12.94 24.07
C THR A 177 24.48 -12.42 24.57
N TYR A 178 24.45 -11.54 25.57
CA TYR A 178 25.64 -10.93 26.14
C TYR A 178 25.83 -11.31 27.59
N PHE A 179 27.00 -11.88 27.89
CA PHE A 179 27.43 -12.21 29.26
C PHE A 179 28.17 -11.04 29.89
N THR A 180 27.57 -10.44 30.91
CA THR A 180 28.10 -9.21 31.53
C THR A 180 29.38 -9.41 32.32
N GLU A 181 29.59 -10.59 32.89
CA GLU A 181 30.79 -10.91 33.69
C GLU A 181 32.03 -11.17 32.84
N ILE A 182 31.82 -11.77 31.66
CA ILE A 182 32.89 -12.26 30.78
C ILE A 182 33.18 -11.27 29.67
N ASP A 183 32.26 -10.34 29.39
CA ASP A 183 32.31 -9.44 28.24
C ASP A 183 32.34 -10.26 26.93
N LEU A 184 31.42 -11.23 26.84
CA LEU A 184 31.24 -12.12 25.69
C LEU A 184 29.90 -11.84 25.01
N ASN A 185 29.95 -11.54 23.71
CA ASN A 185 28.78 -11.28 22.88
C ASN A 185 28.59 -12.43 21.88
N LEU A 186 27.51 -13.19 22.05
CA LEU A 186 27.11 -14.28 21.17
C LEU A 186 25.93 -13.84 20.32
N ALA A 187 25.97 -14.08 19.03
CA ALA A 187 24.89 -13.70 18.12
C ALA A 187 24.63 -14.71 17.03
N VAL A 188 23.38 -14.73 16.60
CA VAL A 188 22.89 -15.53 15.49
C VAL A 188 22.08 -14.62 14.57
N PHE A 189 22.56 -14.45 13.35
CA PHE A 189 21.87 -13.75 12.27
C PHE A 189 21.19 -14.77 11.36
N TYR A 190 19.94 -14.48 10.98
CA TYR A 190 19.10 -15.34 10.17
C TYR A 190 18.75 -14.64 8.85
N GLY A 191 18.77 -15.39 7.73
CA GLY A 191 18.30 -14.90 6.42
C GLY A 191 19.22 -13.90 5.73
N CYS A 192 20.53 -13.92 5.99
CA CYS A 192 21.46 -12.94 5.42
C CYS A 192 21.85 -13.28 3.97
N ASN A 193 21.77 -12.28 3.08
CA ASN A 193 22.35 -12.34 1.73
C ASN A 193 23.89 -12.25 1.80
N GLU A 194 24.61 -12.73 0.79
CA GLU A 194 26.08 -12.69 0.68
C GLU A 194 26.67 -11.29 0.93
N ARG A 195 26.04 -10.23 0.38
CA ARG A 195 26.47 -8.84 0.65
C ARG A 195 26.39 -8.50 2.14
N GLN A 196 25.30 -8.92 2.80
CA GLN A 196 25.09 -8.69 4.23
C GLN A 196 26.07 -9.53 5.07
N LYS A 197 26.33 -10.79 4.69
CA LYS A 197 27.34 -11.65 5.33
C LYS A 197 28.73 -11.00 5.29
N GLU A 198 29.14 -10.52 4.12
CA GLU A 198 30.44 -9.85 3.96
C GLU A 198 30.51 -8.58 4.81
N ASP A 199 29.46 -7.75 4.78
CA ASP A 199 29.40 -6.51 5.54
C ASP A 199 29.45 -6.73 7.06
N ILE A 200 28.69 -7.70 7.57
CA ILE A 200 28.71 -8.09 8.99
C ILE A 200 30.11 -8.59 9.36
N SER A 201 30.67 -9.52 8.57
CA SER A 201 31.99 -10.10 8.86
C SER A 201 33.09 -9.04 8.86
N ARG A 202 33.08 -8.12 7.89
CA ARG A 202 34.05 -7.02 7.78
C ARG A 202 33.98 -6.09 9.00
N ARG A 203 32.76 -5.75 9.44
CA ARG A 203 32.54 -4.86 10.60
C ARG A 203 32.90 -5.51 11.93
N ILE A 204 32.67 -6.83 12.10
CA ILE A 204 33.13 -7.56 13.29
C ILE A 204 34.66 -7.66 13.31
N ARG A 205 35.28 -7.91 12.16
CA ARG A 205 36.75 -7.96 12.01
C ARG A 205 37.40 -6.63 12.39
N SER A 206 36.84 -5.51 11.94
CA SER A 206 37.37 -4.17 12.24
C SER A 206 37.03 -3.67 13.64
N CYS A 207 36.06 -4.28 14.34
CA CYS A 207 35.64 -3.83 15.66
C CYS A 207 36.71 -4.09 16.73
N ASP A 208 37.13 -3.05 17.46
CA ASP A 208 37.99 -3.22 18.62
C ASP A 208 37.21 -3.83 19.80
N LEU A 209 37.75 -4.90 20.39
CA LEU A 209 37.16 -5.55 21.57
C LEU A 209 37.08 -4.61 22.79
N LYS A 210 37.82 -3.50 22.79
CA LYS A 210 37.73 -2.45 23.82
C LYS A 210 36.35 -1.78 23.89
N HIS A 211 35.60 -1.83 22.79
CA HIS A 211 34.27 -1.24 22.65
C HIS A 211 33.17 -2.31 22.62
N ASN A 212 33.44 -3.51 23.15
CA ASN A 212 32.42 -4.54 23.26
C ASN A 212 31.27 -4.03 24.13
N HIS A 213 30.05 -4.09 23.60
CA HIS A 213 28.85 -3.57 24.23
C HIS A 213 27.69 -4.51 23.88
N PRO A 214 26.74 -4.79 24.79
CA PRO A 214 25.62 -5.71 24.54
C PRO A 214 24.80 -5.30 23.31
N LEU A 215 24.66 -4.00 23.07
CA LEU A 215 23.91 -3.44 21.95
C LEU A 215 24.76 -3.16 20.70
N LEU A 216 26.01 -3.62 20.65
CA LEU A 216 26.88 -3.45 19.49
C LEU A 216 26.33 -4.19 18.25
N LEU A 217 26.04 -5.48 18.38
CA LEU A 217 25.51 -6.31 17.29
C LEU A 217 24.05 -5.95 16.93
N PRO A 218 23.17 -5.67 17.90
CA PRO A 218 21.89 -5.03 17.62
C PRO A 218 22.01 -3.67 16.90
N GLY A 219 23.00 -2.83 17.24
CA GLY A 219 23.27 -1.58 16.54
C GLY A 219 23.74 -1.78 15.10
N LEU A 220 24.61 -2.77 14.89
CA LEU A 220 25.04 -3.21 13.56
C LEU A 220 23.85 -3.66 12.70
N PHE A 221 22.91 -4.39 13.29
CA PHE A 221 21.68 -4.82 12.62
C PHE A 221 20.82 -3.64 12.16
N PHE A 222 20.65 -2.62 13.01
CA PHE A 222 19.92 -1.41 12.62
C PHE A 222 20.63 -0.59 11.54
N GLU A 223 21.96 -0.60 11.50
CA GLU A 223 22.72 0.01 10.40
C GLU A 223 22.46 -0.68 9.06
N LEU A 224 22.31 -2.01 9.04
CA LEU A 224 21.96 -2.73 7.82
C LEU A 224 20.52 -2.41 7.37
N GLU A 225 19.57 -2.31 8.31
CA GLU A 225 18.19 -1.92 7.99
C GLU A 225 18.10 -0.48 7.50
N ARG A 226 18.93 0.42 8.04
CA ARG A 226 19.07 1.79 7.55
C ARG A 226 19.53 1.81 6.09
N ILE A 227 20.62 1.11 5.77
CA ILE A 227 21.13 1.02 4.38
C ILE A 227 20.03 0.52 3.45
N ARG A 228 19.30 -0.51 3.85
CA ARG A 228 18.21 -1.11 3.07
C ARG A 228 17.07 -0.12 2.82
N LEU A 229 16.61 0.60 3.85
CA LEU A 229 15.53 1.58 3.72
C LEU A 229 15.93 2.82 2.92
N VAL A 230 17.13 3.33 3.17
CA VAL A 230 17.67 4.50 2.47
C VAL A 230 17.80 4.23 0.98
N ASP A 231 18.34 3.08 0.60
CA ASP A 231 18.44 2.64 -0.80
C ASP A 231 17.06 2.57 -1.48
N GLN A 232 16.02 2.10 -0.78
CA GLN A 232 14.67 2.08 -1.33
C GLN A 232 14.06 3.47 -1.54
N VAL A 233 14.35 4.42 -0.65
CA VAL A 233 13.91 5.82 -0.79
C VAL A 233 14.66 6.51 -1.92
N GLU A 234 15.98 6.31 -2.02
CA GLU A 234 16.80 6.87 -3.10
C GLU A 234 16.36 6.35 -4.47
N ASN A 235 16.15 5.03 -4.60
CA ASN A 235 15.58 4.45 -5.81
C ASN A 235 14.20 5.04 -6.16
N LEU A 236 13.36 5.36 -5.17
CA LEU A 236 12.07 6.01 -5.41
C LEU A 236 12.26 7.45 -5.91
N LEU A 237 13.20 8.20 -5.31
CA LEU A 237 13.52 9.57 -5.68
C LEU A 237 14.10 9.65 -7.10
N ASP A 238 15.06 8.79 -7.43
CA ASP A 238 15.70 8.72 -8.76
C ASP A 238 14.66 8.44 -9.85
N ASN A 239 13.78 7.47 -9.61
CA ASN A 239 12.68 7.15 -10.54
C ASN A 239 11.73 8.34 -10.73
N PHE A 240 11.50 9.13 -9.68
CA PHE A 240 10.68 10.34 -9.74
C PHE A 240 11.39 11.47 -10.49
N GLU A 241 12.68 11.71 -10.25
CA GLU A 241 13.47 12.75 -10.92
C GLU A 241 13.65 12.46 -12.41
N LEU A 242 14.03 11.24 -12.77
CA LEU A 242 14.16 10.81 -14.16
C LEU A 242 12.85 11.00 -14.93
N ARG A 243 11.72 10.75 -14.27
CA ARG A 243 10.39 10.97 -14.85
C ARG A 243 10.10 12.45 -15.07
N ASN A 244 10.28 13.29 -14.06
CA ASN A 244 10.03 14.72 -14.18
C ASN A 244 10.88 15.34 -15.31
N ASN A 245 12.15 14.94 -15.40
CA ASN A 245 13.05 15.38 -16.45
C ASN A 245 12.61 14.89 -17.83
N TYR A 246 12.13 13.64 -17.95
CA TYR A 246 11.58 13.13 -19.20
C TYR A 246 10.32 13.90 -19.62
N GLU A 247 9.39 14.15 -18.70
CA GLU A 247 8.16 14.89 -18.99
C GLU A 247 8.46 16.34 -19.41
N TYR A 248 9.41 17.02 -18.75
CA TYR A 248 9.84 18.37 -19.12
C TYR A 248 10.48 18.41 -20.52
N ASN A 249 11.44 17.52 -20.81
CA ASN A 249 12.10 17.44 -22.12
C ASN A 249 11.14 17.10 -23.26
N GLN A 250 10.09 16.33 -22.98
CA GLN A 250 9.05 16.02 -23.96
C GLN A 250 8.12 17.21 -24.23
N LEU A 251 7.90 18.08 -23.25
CA LEU A 251 7.16 19.34 -23.47
C LEU A 251 7.98 20.31 -24.33
N GLU A 252 9.30 20.33 -24.19
CA GLU A 252 10.19 21.20 -24.95
C GLU A 252 10.36 20.77 -26.42
N LYS A 253 10.45 19.46 -26.68
CA LYS A 253 10.60 18.93 -28.05
C LYS A 253 9.31 18.99 -28.88
N VAL A 254 8.15 19.00 -28.24
CA VAL A 254 6.85 19.01 -28.93
C VAL A 254 6.30 20.43 -28.92
N GLY A 255 6.99 21.31 -29.64
CA GLY A 255 6.48 22.64 -29.98
C GLY A 255 5.23 22.53 -30.85
N GLY A 256 4.06 22.54 -30.21
CA GLY A 256 2.76 22.64 -30.88
C GLY A 256 2.22 21.31 -31.42
N ALA A 257 0.92 21.11 -31.21
CA ALA A 257 0.11 20.00 -31.72
C ALA A 257 0.41 18.61 -31.13
N ARG A 258 -0.04 18.36 -29.89
CA ARG A 258 -0.34 16.98 -29.48
C ARG A 258 -1.76 16.61 -29.86
N GLY A 259 -1.88 15.65 -30.78
CA GLY A 259 -2.98 14.70 -30.74
C GLY A 259 -2.95 13.96 -29.40
N LEU A 260 -4.11 13.84 -28.79
CA LEU A 260 -4.36 13.32 -27.46
C LEU A 260 -4.24 11.79 -27.49
N ASP A 261 -3.15 11.25 -26.92
CA ASP A 261 -2.97 9.81 -26.79
C ASP A 261 -3.52 9.33 -25.44
N LEU A 262 -4.73 8.78 -25.48
CA LEU A 262 -5.48 8.27 -24.32
C LEU A 262 -4.73 7.19 -23.54
N ASP A 263 -3.85 6.43 -24.19
CA ASP A 263 -3.13 5.33 -23.54
C ASP A 263 -1.98 5.86 -22.67
N MET A 264 -1.32 6.92 -23.13
CA MET A 264 -0.28 7.62 -22.39
C MET A 264 -0.81 8.23 -21.08
N ASP A 265 -2.02 8.77 -21.07
CA ASP A 265 -2.60 9.41 -19.87
C ASP A 265 -3.08 8.40 -18.82
N LYS A 266 -3.56 7.21 -19.25
CA LYS A 266 -3.85 6.10 -18.32
C LYS A 266 -2.58 5.56 -17.68
N LYS A 267 -1.52 5.33 -18.47
CA LYS A 267 -0.23 4.86 -17.96
C LYS A 267 0.38 5.85 -16.96
N ARG A 268 0.33 7.14 -17.28
CA ARG A 268 0.76 8.21 -16.36
C ARG A 268 0.01 8.14 -15.04
N MET A 269 -1.31 7.99 -15.09
CA MET A 269 -2.16 7.89 -13.90
C MET A 269 -1.78 6.68 -13.03
N THR A 270 -1.57 5.51 -13.63
CA THR A 270 -1.16 4.30 -12.88
C THR A 270 0.23 4.46 -12.27
N ASP A 271 1.15 5.11 -12.98
CA ASP A 271 2.51 5.34 -12.49
C ASP A 271 2.54 6.35 -11.33
N VAL A 272 1.70 7.39 -11.40
CA VAL A 272 1.44 8.35 -10.30
C VAL A 272 0.96 7.60 -9.05
N LEU A 273 -0.06 6.75 -9.21
CA LEU A 273 -0.59 5.94 -8.12
C LEU A 273 0.45 4.98 -7.54
N LYS A 274 1.25 4.31 -8.38
CA LYS A 274 2.30 3.39 -7.94
C LYS A 274 3.36 4.09 -7.09
N SER A 275 3.82 5.27 -7.51
CA SER A 275 4.80 6.06 -6.77
C SER A 275 4.24 6.60 -5.45
N THR A 276 2.99 7.09 -5.43
CA THR A 276 2.36 7.56 -4.18
C THR A 276 2.16 6.43 -3.17
N TYR A 277 1.75 5.25 -3.62
CA TYR A 277 1.61 4.08 -2.76
C TYR A 277 2.96 3.68 -2.16
N ARG A 278 4.00 3.56 -3.00
CA ARG A 278 5.34 3.17 -2.55
C ARG A 278 5.94 4.19 -1.58
N SER A 279 5.76 5.50 -1.82
CA SER A 279 6.18 6.56 -0.90
C SER A 279 5.49 6.42 0.47
N ARG A 280 4.17 6.20 0.47
CA ARG A 280 3.40 6.01 1.72
C ARG A 280 3.85 4.76 2.48
N GLU A 281 4.11 3.66 1.77
CA GLU A 281 4.59 2.41 2.36
C GLU A 281 5.97 2.62 3.01
N LEU A 282 6.91 3.24 2.31
CA LEU A 282 8.25 3.53 2.85
C LEU A 282 8.18 4.43 4.09
N VAL A 283 7.35 5.48 4.08
CA VAL A 283 7.15 6.32 5.28
C VAL A 283 6.63 5.49 6.46
N SER A 284 5.68 4.58 6.22
CA SER A 284 5.17 3.68 7.27
C SER A 284 6.27 2.76 7.82
N LEU A 285 7.10 2.19 6.96
CA LEU A 285 8.21 1.31 7.34
C LEU A 285 9.28 2.07 8.14
N ILE A 286 9.70 3.25 7.66
CA ILE A 286 10.67 4.09 8.36
C ILE A 286 10.13 4.50 9.73
N MET A 287 8.86 4.92 9.81
CA MET A 287 8.23 5.23 11.10
C MET A 287 8.20 4.02 12.04
N ALA A 288 7.97 2.81 11.53
CA ALA A 288 8.00 1.59 12.33
C ALA A 288 9.41 1.32 12.89
N VAL A 289 10.46 1.47 12.08
CA VAL A 289 11.85 1.33 12.52
C VAL A 289 12.23 2.40 13.55
N LYS A 290 11.85 3.67 13.33
CA LYS A 290 12.06 4.74 14.32
C LYS A 290 11.43 4.42 15.67
N ARG A 291 10.25 3.78 15.71
CA ARG A 291 9.64 3.32 16.97
C ARG A 291 10.48 2.22 17.64
N GLN A 292 11.09 1.32 16.86
CA GLN A 292 12.00 0.30 17.42
C GLN A 292 13.31 0.92 17.91
N LEU A 293 13.85 1.94 17.23
CA LEU A 293 15.03 2.69 17.68
C LEU A 293 14.80 3.39 19.03
N LYS A 294 13.60 3.93 19.27
CA LYS A 294 13.25 4.47 20.60
C LYS A 294 13.24 3.38 21.69
N LYS A 295 12.82 2.15 21.37
CA LYS A 295 12.94 1.02 22.29
C LYS A 295 14.41 0.62 22.51
N PHE A 296 15.24 0.77 21.49
CA PHE A 296 16.68 0.58 21.61
C PHE A 296 17.33 1.62 22.54
N GLU A 297 16.89 2.89 22.50
CA GLU A 297 17.30 3.89 23.50
C GLU A 297 16.91 3.47 24.91
N THR A 298 15.68 2.99 25.09
CA THR A 298 15.23 2.46 26.39
C THR A 298 16.08 1.25 26.84
N ALA A 299 16.50 0.41 25.90
CA ALA A 299 17.40 -0.71 26.18
C ALA A 299 18.82 -0.24 26.56
N MET A 300 19.32 0.85 25.99
CA MET A 300 20.59 1.46 26.42
C MET A 300 20.51 1.92 27.89
N ASP A 301 19.39 2.53 28.28
CA ASP A 301 19.18 2.95 29.67
C ASP A 301 19.07 1.75 30.63
N MET A 302 18.46 0.64 30.19
CA MET A 302 18.46 -0.64 30.92
C MET A 302 19.88 -1.18 31.11
N VAL A 303 20.73 -1.14 30.08
CA VAL A 303 22.14 -1.58 30.18
C VAL A 303 22.89 -0.68 31.17
N GLU A 304 22.76 0.65 31.05
CA GLU A 304 23.44 1.59 31.95
C GLU A 304 23.01 1.42 33.42
N THR A 305 21.73 1.20 33.68
CA THR A 305 21.22 0.96 35.04
C THR A 305 21.69 -0.38 35.59
N SER A 306 21.73 -1.42 34.75
CA SER A 306 22.22 -2.74 35.14
C SER A 306 23.67 -2.71 35.63
N VAL A 307 24.49 -1.89 34.98
CA VAL A 307 25.90 -1.77 35.30
C VAL A 307 26.12 -0.92 36.56
N LYS A 308 25.29 0.11 36.79
CA LYS A 308 25.29 0.89 38.04
C LYS A 308 24.87 0.05 39.25
N SER A 309 24.00 -0.94 39.06
CA SER A 309 23.46 -1.79 40.13
C SER A 309 24.41 -2.91 40.59
N SER A 310 25.51 -3.17 39.86
CA SER A 310 26.45 -4.24 40.22
C SER A 310 27.29 -3.86 41.46
N PRO A 311 27.38 -4.73 42.49
CA PRO A 311 27.95 -4.42 43.80
C PRO A 311 29.46 -4.15 43.83
N SER A 312 30.17 -4.32 42.71
CA SER A 312 31.60 -3.97 42.59
C SER A 312 31.89 -2.46 42.49
N SER A 313 30.85 -1.61 42.43
CA SER A 313 30.97 -0.15 42.37
C SER A 313 30.82 0.55 43.73
N ALA A 314 30.45 -0.17 44.79
CA ALA A 314 30.22 0.39 46.11
C ALA A 314 31.47 0.32 47.01
N PHE A 315 32.61 0.88 46.60
CA PHE A 315 33.71 1.18 47.54
C PHE A 315 34.53 2.43 47.15
N SER A 316 34.80 3.25 48.18
CA SER A 316 35.54 4.53 48.23
C SER A 316 34.79 5.82 47.85
N SER A 317 33.85 6.21 48.73
CA SER A 317 33.65 7.63 49.05
C SER A 317 34.94 8.18 49.66
N GLY A 318 35.78 8.85 48.88
CA GLY A 318 37.03 9.36 49.44
C GLY A 318 37.98 10.09 48.50
N CYS A 319 37.51 10.90 47.54
CA CYS A 319 38.34 11.98 47.00
C CYS A 319 37.50 12.99 46.19
N LEU A 320 36.82 13.91 46.88
CA LEU A 320 36.32 15.15 46.28
C LEU A 320 37.01 16.31 46.99
N THR A 321 38.21 16.68 46.56
CA THR A 321 38.73 18.03 46.76
C THR A 321 39.72 18.40 45.66
N ARG A 322 39.25 19.15 44.65
CA ARG A 322 39.80 20.45 44.21
C ARG A 322 39.30 20.79 42.81
N THR A 323 38.21 21.53 42.76
CA THR A 323 37.99 22.52 41.71
C THR A 323 38.93 23.71 41.97
N PRO A 324 39.71 24.19 40.98
CA PRO A 324 40.07 25.59 40.96
C PRO A 324 39.04 26.35 40.14
N SER A 325 38.39 27.32 40.79
CA SER A 325 37.66 28.39 40.13
C SER A 325 38.63 29.24 39.29
N ALA A 326 38.22 29.58 38.07
CA ALA A 326 38.69 30.78 37.40
C ALA A 326 37.48 31.53 36.82
N THR A 327 37.31 32.73 37.33
CA THR A 327 36.26 33.72 37.03
C THR A 327 36.66 34.62 35.85
N LEU A 328 35.68 35.41 35.37
CA LEU A 328 35.72 36.57 34.45
C LEU A 328 35.55 36.22 32.95
N SER A 329 34.80 36.93 32.09
CA SER A 329 33.96 38.15 32.17
C SER A 329 33.37 38.42 30.76
N SER A 330 32.18 39.06 30.71
CA SER A 330 31.65 39.99 29.67
C SER A 330 31.34 39.55 28.21
N ALA A 331 30.04 39.33 27.93
CA ALA A 331 29.09 39.96 26.96
C ALA A 331 29.53 40.46 25.53
N PRO A 332 28.61 40.87 24.62
CA PRO A 332 27.89 40.05 23.63
C PRO A 332 28.02 40.54 22.15
N GLY A 333 27.74 39.69 21.14
CA GLY A 333 27.56 40.19 19.75
C GLY A 333 27.60 39.18 18.60
N SER A 334 26.42 38.97 17.99
CA SER A 334 26.11 38.81 16.54
C SER A 334 26.71 37.68 15.67
N ARG A 335 25.75 36.94 15.05
CA ARG A 335 25.68 36.41 13.66
C ARG A 335 26.60 35.26 13.19
N THR A 336 25.93 34.11 12.99
CA THR A 336 25.91 33.27 11.78
C THR A 336 27.10 33.36 10.80
N MET A 337 27.89 32.28 10.70
CA MET A 337 28.28 31.67 9.43
C MET A 337 28.78 30.23 9.65
N SER A 338 28.28 29.35 8.80
CA SER A 338 28.72 27.98 8.59
C SER A 338 30.22 27.93 8.25
N ARG A 339 30.99 27.07 8.94
CA ARG A 339 32.18 26.45 8.34
C ARG A 339 32.60 25.19 9.09
N SER A 340 32.66 24.11 8.33
CA SER A 340 33.37 22.86 8.59
C SER A 340 34.74 23.15 9.20
N THR A 341 34.99 22.62 10.40
CA THR A 341 36.33 22.57 10.98
C THR A 341 36.49 21.24 11.68
N THR A 342 37.24 20.35 11.04
CA THR A 342 37.97 19.25 11.67
C THR A 342 38.78 19.82 12.83
N LEU A 343 38.38 19.50 14.05
CA LEU A 343 39.19 19.75 15.24
C LEU A 343 39.83 18.43 15.65
N GLU A 344 41.06 18.26 15.16
CA GLU A 344 42.07 17.45 15.81
C GLU A 344 42.24 17.97 17.24
N VAL A 345 41.75 17.22 18.21
CA VAL A 345 42.14 17.39 19.61
C VAL A 345 43.35 16.50 19.85
N ASN A 346 44.53 17.08 19.60
CA ASN A 346 45.79 16.59 20.15
C ASN A 346 45.70 16.65 21.68
N SER A 347 45.48 15.49 22.29
CA SER A 347 45.87 15.23 23.68
C SER A 347 46.74 13.97 23.63
N GLU A 348 48.03 14.18 23.42
CA GLU A 348 49.06 13.18 23.69
C GLU A 348 49.09 12.92 25.20
N GLU A 349 48.32 11.95 25.67
CA GLU A 349 48.60 11.31 26.96
C GLU A 349 49.47 10.08 26.69
N ASN A 350 50.79 10.31 26.70
CA ASN A 350 51.79 9.26 26.80
C ASN A 350 51.65 8.53 28.14
N TYR A 351 51.02 7.36 28.14
CA TYR A 351 51.23 6.35 29.17
C TYR A 351 51.91 5.13 28.55
N THR A 352 53.14 4.93 28.99
CA THR A 352 54.03 3.80 28.73
C THR A 352 53.32 2.45 28.85
N GLN A 353 53.62 1.58 27.90
CA GLN A 353 53.35 0.14 27.92
C GLN A 353 53.79 -0.50 29.25
N GLN A 354 52.83 -0.88 30.08
CA GLN A 354 52.97 -1.89 31.12
C GLN A 354 51.67 -2.72 31.14
N GLY A 355 51.83 -4.04 31.27
CA GLY A 355 50.86 -5.08 30.90
C GLY A 355 49.44 -4.94 31.44
N LEU A 356 48.52 -5.64 30.75
CA LEU A 356 47.09 -5.71 31.03
C LEU A 356 46.82 -6.10 32.50
N PRO A 357 46.34 -5.19 33.37
CA PRO A 357 45.95 -5.56 34.72
C PRO A 357 44.54 -6.12 34.71
N ARG A 358 44.33 -7.15 35.53
CA ARG A 358 43.07 -7.89 35.78
C ARG A 358 41.81 -7.02 35.71
N LEU A 359 40.83 -7.43 34.89
CA LEU A 359 39.50 -6.83 34.80
C LEU A 359 38.76 -6.97 36.15
N SER A 360 38.74 -5.90 36.95
CA SER A 360 37.78 -5.75 38.04
C SER A 360 37.23 -4.33 38.10
N GLY A 361 35.90 -4.23 38.01
CA GLY A 361 35.05 -3.09 38.39
C GLY A 361 35.11 -1.84 37.51
N VAL A 362 36.10 -0.97 37.72
CA VAL A 362 36.01 0.45 37.34
C VAL A 362 36.40 0.72 35.88
N SER A 363 37.39 -0.01 35.37
CA SER A 363 37.87 0.13 33.98
C SER A 363 36.91 -0.53 32.95
N GLY A 364 36.15 -1.55 33.35
CA GLY A 364 35.10 -2.14 32.52
C GLY A 364 33.91 -1.20 32.33
N TYR A 365 33.46 -0.56 33.42
CA TYR A 365 32.36 0.40 33.40
C TYR A 365 32.62 1.59 32.46
N LEU A 366 33.80 2.22 32.57
CA LEU A 366 34.16 3.39 31.76
C LEU A 366 34.21 3.05 30.26
N ARG A 367 34.68 1.86 29.90
CA ARG A 367 34.69 1.37 28.51
C ARG A 367 33.29 1.18 27.97
N LEU A 368 32.44 0.49 28.73
CA LEU A 368 31.05 0.24 28.36
C LEU A 368 30.24 1.55 28.22
N GLN A 369 30.46 2.51 29.12
CA GLN A 369 29.82 3.82 29.06
C GLN A 369 30.28 4.64 27.84
N ARG A 370 31.57 4.56 27.48
CA ARG A 370 32.09 5.20 26.26
C ARG A 370 31.49 4.58 25.01
N ALA A 371 31.47 3.25 24.92
CA ALA A 371 30.85 2.54 23.81
C ALA A 371 29.34 2.85 23.70
N GLY A 372 28.61 2.83 24.82
CA GLY A 372 27.20 3.19 24.87
C GLY A 372 26.91 4.62 24.41
N ARG A 373 27.78 5.58 24.77
CA ARG A 373 27.67 6.98 24.29
C ARG A 373 27.84 7.06 22.77
N MET A 374 28.86 6.42 22.21
CA MET A 374 29.10 6.43 20.75
C MET A 374 27.93 5.77 19.99
N ILE A 375 27.40 4.66 20.51
CA ILE A 375 26.22 4.01 19.92
C ILE A 375 25.00 4.93 19.98
N ARG A 376 24.80 5.65 21.10
CA ARG A 376 23.69 6.60 21.24
C ARG A 376 23.81 7.79 20.27
N GLU A 377 25.01 8.37 20.13
CA GLU A 377 25.27 9.44 19.16
C GLU A 377 24.97 8.96 17.74
N ARG A 378 25.50 7.79 17.35
CA ARG A 378 25.24 7.24 16.03
C ARG A 378 23.76 6.95 15.80
N LEU A 379 23.05 6.47 16.81
CA LEU A 379 21.62 6.21 16.71
C LEU A 379 20.81 7.49 16.45
N GLN A 380 21.20 8.60 17.08
CA GLN A 380 20.56 9.90 16.84
C GLN A 380 20.80 10.38 15.41
N ASP A 381 22.00 10.16 14.86
CA ASP A 381 22.28 10.45 13.45
C ASP A 381 21.36 9.64 12.53
N ILE A 382 21.17 8.34 12.81
CA ILE A 382 20.27 7.47 12.02
C ILE A 382 18.82 7.97 12.12
N MET A 383 18.38 8.39 13.30
CA MET A 383 17.04 8.94 13.48
C MET A 383 16.83 10.23 12.69
N PHE A 384 17.83 11.10 12.64
CA PHE A 384 17.82 12.34 11.86
C PHE A 384 17.82 12.04 10.36
N GLU A 385 18.68 11.13 9.90
CA GLU A 385 18.72 10.67 8.50
C GLU A 385 17.35 10.11 8.07
N PHE A 386 16.68 9.36 8.93
CA PHE A 386 15.31 8.89 8.65
C PHE A 386 14.28 10.00 8.60
N ASP A 387 14.43 11.09 9.36
CA ASP A 387 13.55 12.27 9.23
C ASP A 387 13.74 12.95 7.88
N ASP A 388 14.98 13.09 7.42
CA ASP A 388 15.28 13.61 6.08
C ASP A 388 14.68 12.72 4.99
N LYS A 389 14.83 11.40 5.08
CA LYS A 389 14.25 10.46 4.11
C LYS A 389 12.71 10.41 4.13
N ILE A 390 12.08 10.67 5.29
CA ILE A 390 10.62 10.86 5.36
C ILE A 390 10.21 12.13 4.62
N ASN A 391 10.98 13.22 4.76
CA ASN A 391 10.73 14.47 4.04
C ASN A 391 10.86 14.28 2.52
N ASP A 392 11.87 13.52 2.06
CA ASP A 392 12.02 13.15 0.64
C ASP A 392 10.78 12.39 0.12
N CYS A 393 10.26 11.44 0.90
CA CYS A 393 9.04 10.73 0.53
C CYS A 393 7.82 11.67 0.47
N HIS A 394 7.72 12.63 1.38
CA HIS A 394 6.67 13.66 1.38
C HIS A 394 6.78 14.56 0.15
N LEU A 395 8.00 15.00 -0.22
CA LEU A 395 8.25 15.77 -1.43
C LEU A 395 7.71 15.04 -2.67
N VAL A 396 8.02 13.74 -2.81
CA VAL A 396 7.53 12.94 -3.95
C VAL A 396 6.02 12.86 -3.93
N LYS A 397 5.39 12.62 -2.77
CA LYS A 397 3.94 12.55 -2.62
C LYS A 397 3.27 13.88 -3.03
N ASP A 398 3.79 15.01 -2.56
CA ASP A 398 3.20 16.33 -2.79
C ASP A 398 3.32 16.73 -4.27
N ASN A 399 4.49 16.52 -4.87
CA ASN A 399 4.65 16.71 -6.31
C ASN A 399 3.73 15.78 -7.12
N MET A 400 3.57 14.54 -6.68
CA MET A 400 2.71 13.57 -7.36
C MET A 400 1.22 13.93 -7.22
N SER A 401 0.83 14.59 -6.13
CA SER A 401 -0.51 15.17 -5.99
C SER A 401 -0.74 16.31 -6.99
N LEU A 402 0.28 17.12 -7.29
CA LEU A 402 0.17 18.19 -8.28
C LEU A 402 0.05 17.63 -9.70
N THR A 403 0.87 16.63 -10.06
CA THR A 403 0.76 15.97 -11.38
C THR A 403 -0.56 15.22 -11.52
N MET A 404 -1.08 14.65 -10.44
CA MET A 404 -2.42 14.05 -10.41
C MET A 404 -3.51 15.09 -10.74
N GLN A 405 -3.45 16.29 -10.15
CA GLN A 405 -4.41 17.35 -10.44
C GLN A 405 -4.37 17.81 -11.90
N THR A 406 -3.19 17.92 -12.50
CA THR A 406 -3.06 18.33 -13.91
C THR A 406 -3.64 17.27 -14.85
N VAL A 407 -3.32 16.00 -14.61
CA VAL A 407 -3.89 14.85 -15.35
C VAL A 407 -5.41 14.79 -15.18
N TRP A 408 -5.93 14.99 -13.96
CA TRP A 408 -7.37 14.96 -13.70
C TRP A 408 -8.12 16.12 -14.36
N SER A 409 -7.55 17.33 -14.35
CA SER A 409 -8.10 18.48 -15.06
C SER A 409 -8.18 18.20 -16.56
N PHE A 410 -7.17 17.54 -17.13
CA PHE A 410 -7.16 17.17 -18.54
C PHE A 410 -8.26 16.14 -18.87
N PHE A 411 -8.41 15.09 -18.07
CA PHE A 411 -9.50 14.12 -18.23
C PHE A 411 -10.88 14.79 -18.18
N SER A 412 -11.07 15.70 -17.22
CA SER A 412 -12.32 16.46 -17.09
C SER A 412 -12.62 17.30 -18.33
N LEU A 413 -11.61 17.93 -18.94
CA LEU A 413 -11.79 18.67 -20.19
C LEU A 413 -12.19 17.75 -21.34
N GLN A 414 -11.60 16.57 -21.43
CA GLN A 414 -11.92 15.59 -22.46
C GLN A 414 -13.34 15.03 -22.29
N ASP A 415 -13.72 14.68 -21.07
CA ASP A 415 -15.08 14.20 -20.76
C ASP A 415 -16.13 15.26 -21.07
N ASN A 416 -15.83 16.53 -20.79
CA ASN A 416 -16.71 17.62 -21.20
C ASN A 416 -16.84 17.71 -22.73
N GLN A 417 -15.76 17.50 -23.50
CA GLN A 417 -15.85 17.50 -24.97
C GLN A 417 -16.63 16.30 -25.52
N THR A 418 -16.43 15.10 -24.98
CA THR A 418 -17.19 13.89 -25.40
C THR A 418 -18.66 14.06 -25.05
N ASN A 419 -18.98 14.57 -23.86
CA ASN A 419 -20.34 14.89 -23.44
C ASN A 419 -21.01 15.96 -24.33
N LEU A 420 -20.27 17.00 -24.74
CA LEU A 420 -20.79 17.99 -25.69
C LEU A 420 -21.07 17.40 -27.08
N LYS A 421 -20.19 16.50 -27.57
CA LYS A 421 -20.43 15.78 -28.83
C LYS A 421 -21.66 14.88 -28.72
N LEU A 422 -21.79 14.13 -27.63
CA LEU A 422 -22.93 13.26 -27.36
C LEU A 422 -24.23 14.06 -27.26
N SER A 423 -24.22 15.19 -26.55
CA SER A 423 -25.36 16.10 -26.46
C SER A 423 -25.78 16.62 -27.85
N ARG A 424 -24.83 17.04 -28.69
CA ARG A 424 -25.10 17.47 -30.07
C ARG A 424 -25.70 16.36 -30.94
N LEU A 425 -25.23 15.12 -30.78
CA LEU A 425 -25.79 13.96 -31.48
C LEU A 425 -27.21 13.68 -31.01
N ASN A 426 -27.46 13.72 -29.69
CA ASN A 426 -28.80 13.56 -29.13
C ASN A 426 -29.76 14.66 -29.58
N THR A 427 -29.33 15.92 -29.66
CA THR A 427 -30.16 17.00 -30.20
C THR A 427 -30.45 16.80 -31.68
N LYS A 428 -29.47 16.36 -32.48
CA LYS A 428 -29.68 16.04 -33.90
C LYS A 428 -30.65 14.87 -34.08
N LEU A 429 -30.51 13.83 -33.25
CA LEU A 429 -31.42 12.68 -33.22
C LEU A 429 -32.83 13.12 -32.84
N ALA A 430 -32.98 13.99 -31.84
CA ALA A 430 -34.27 14.55 -31.45
C ALA A 430 -34.90 15.35 -32.61
N HIS A 431 -34.14 16.19 -33.31
CA HIS A 431 -34.62 16.91 -34.49
C HIS A 431 -35.03 15.97 -35.63
N ALA A 432 -34.23 14.94 -35.94
CA ALA A 432 -34.59 13.93 -36.93
C ALA A 432 -35.88 13.19 -36.54
N ASN A 433 -36.03 12.81 -35.27
CA ASN A 433 -37.24 12.17 -34.74
C ASN A 433 -38.47 13.10 -34.81
N THR A 434 -38.30 14.42 -34.63
CA THR A 434 -39.41 15.36 -34.84
C THR A 434 -39.86 15.43 -36.30
N GLY A 435 -38.92 15.38 -37.26
CA GLY A 435 -39.23 15.30 -38.70
C GLY A 435 -39.94 13.99 -39.06
N LEU A 436 -39.42 12.86 -38.57
CA LEU A 436 -40.07 11.55 -38.72
C LEU A 436 -41.48 11.55 -38.11
N SER A 437 -41.68 12.20 -36.96
CA SER A 437 -43.01 12.33 -36.34
C SER A 437 -43.99 13.15 -37.19
N GLU A 438 -43.50 14.10 -37.98
CA GLU A 438 -44.32 14.87 -38.92
C GLU A 438 -44.72 14.03 -40.15
N GLU A 439 -43.79 13.26 -40.70
CA GLU A 439 -44.09 12.29 -41.77
C GLU A 439 -45.06 11.20 -41.30
N MET A 440 -44.87 10.68 -40.08
CA MET A 440 -45.79 9.74 -39.45
C MET A 440 -47.18 10.34 -39.22
N LYS A 441 -47.31 11.66 -38.99
CA LYS A 441 -48.65 12.29 -38.95
C LYS A 441 -49.36 12.19 -40.30
N LYS A 442 -48.64 12.32 -41.41
CA LYS A 442 -49.21 12.15 -42.76
C LYS A 442 -49.57 10.68 -43.03
N ASP A 443 -48.71 9.75 -42.62
CA ASP A 443 -48.97 8.31 -42.76
C ASP A 443 -50.16 7.84 -41.87
N SER A 444 -50.34 8.46 -40.71
CA SER A 444 -51.51 8.22 -39.84
C SER A 444 -52.84 8.57 -40.53
N SER A 445 -52.85 9.45 -41.53
CA SER A 445 -54.04 9.74 -42.33
C SER A 445 -54.44 8.56 -43.22
N GLN A 446 -53.45 7.82 -43.75
CA GLN A 446 -53.71 6.62 -44.56
C GLN A 446 -54.24 5.48 -43.69
N MET A 447 -53.70 5.32 -42.47
CA MET A 447 -54.19 4.36 -41.49
C MET A 447 -55.66 4.60 -41.11
N ARG A 448 -56.08 5.88 -40.99
CA ARG A 448 -57.48 6.26 -40.75
C ARG A 448 -58.41 5.91 -41.92
N SER A 449 -57.94 6.06 -43.15
CA SER A 449 -58.74 5.74 -44.34
C SER A 449 -58.97 4.23 -44.52
N ILE A 450 -57.99 3.39 -44.19
CA ILE A 450 -58.14 1.93 -44.24
C ILE A 450 -59.13 1.45 -43.17
N ALA A 451 -59.03 1.97 -41.94
CA ALA A 451 -59.97 1.66 -40.87
C ALA A 451 -61.41 2.12 -41.18
N LEU A 452 -61.57 3.25 -41.88
CA LEU A 452 -62.87 3.70 -42.38
C LEU A 452 -63.47 2.71 -43.38
N LEU A 453 -62.65 2.19 -44.30
CA LEU A 453 -63.10 1.23 -45.29
C LEU A 453 -63.61 -0.06 -44.63
N THR A 454 -62.89 -0.58 -43.63
CA THR A 454 -63.32 -1.78 -42.90
C THR A 454 -64.58 -1.53 -42.08
N MET A 455 -64.73 -0.35 -41.44
CA MET A 455 -65.93 0.02 -40.68
C MET A 455 -67.20 0.13 -41.54
N VAL A 456 -67.08 0.51 -42.82
CA VAL A 456 -68.21 0.56 -43.77
C VAL A 456 -68.49 -0.81 -44.40
N PHE A 457 -67.44 -1.59 -44.67
CA PHE A 457 -67.58 -2.87 -45.34
C PHE A 457 -68.16 -3.97 -44.42
N LEU A 458 -67.81 -3.95 -43.14
CA LEU A 458 -68.31 -4.90 -42.13
C LEU A 458 -69.85 -4.94 -42.00
N PRO A 459 -70.57 -3.82 -41.86
CA PRO A 459 -72.04 -3.84 -41.82
C PRO A 459 -72.64 -4.23 -43.18
N MET A 460 -72.03 -3.81 -44.29
CA MET A 460 -72.50 -4.17 -45.64
C MET A 460 -72.39 -5.68 -45.88
N SER A 461 -71.32 -6.34 -45.43
CA SER A 461 -71.15 -7.78 -45.57
C SER A 461 -72.16 -8.56 -44.73
N THR A 462 -72.47 -8.12 -43.51
CA THR A 462 -73.52 -8.76 -42.68
C THR A 462 -74.90 -8.71 -43.35
N VAL A 463 -75.23 -7.60 -44.01
CA VAL A 463 -76.47 -7.44 -44.79
C VAL A 463 -76.50 -8.42 -45.97
N ALA A 464 -75.39 -8.57 -46.70
CA ALA A 464 -75.28 -9.50 -47.82
C ALA A 464 -75.39 -10.98 -47.38
N THR A 465 -74.79 -11.35 -46.25
CA THR A 465 -74.87 -12.71 -45.70
C THR A 465 -76.30 -13.07 -45.31
N ILE A 466 -77.06 -12.14 -44.72
CA ILE A 466 -78.46 -12.37 -44.34
C ILE A 466 -79.36 -12.53 -45.58
N PHE A 467 -79.10 -11.81 -46.67
CA PHE A 467 -79.78 -12.06 -47.96
C PHE A 467 -79.45 -13.41 -48.57
N SER A 468 -78.26 -13.95 -48.29
CA SER A 468 -77.85 -15.27 -48.78
C SER A 468 -78.56 -16.43 -48.05
N THR A 469 -79.23 -16.18 -46.92
CA THR A 469 -79.98 -17.21 -46.19
C THR A 469 -81.45 -17.22 -46.60
N ASN A 470 -81.82 -18.08 -47.56
CA ASN A 470 -83.17 -18.59 -47.94
C ASN A 470 -84.40 -17.67 -47.87
N PHE A 471 -84.26 -16.33 -47.90
CA PHE A 471 -85.39 -15.40 -47.76
C PHE A 471 -86.27 -15.26 -49.01
N PHE A 472 -85.81 -15.74 -50.16
CA PHE A 472 -86.60 -15.81 -51.40
C PHE A 472 -87.08 -17.25 -51.65
N SER A 473 -88.35 -17.53 -51.37
CA SER A 473 -89.00 -18.79 -51.73
C SER A 473 -89.56 -18.70 -53.15
N TRP A 474 -88.75 -19.09 -54.14
CA TRP A 474 -89.14 -19.08 -55.57
C TRP A 474 -90.13 -20.21 -55.95
N ASP A 475 -90.63 -20.99 -54.98
CA ASP A 475 -91.45 -22.19 -55.18
C ASP A 475 -92.86 -22.08 -54.53
N ALA A 476 -93.45 -20.88 -54.56
CA ALA A 476 -94.79 -20.62 -54.00
C ALA A 476 -95.89 -20.75 -55.08
N ALA A 477 -96.87 -21.64 -54.84
CA ALA A 477 -98.00 -21.91 -55.74
C ALA A 477 -99.00 -20.73 -55.85
N GLU A 478 -99.73 -20.70 -56.97
CA GLU A 478 -100.60 -19.61 -57.45
C GLU A 478 -101.39 -18.90 -56.33
N GLY A 479 -101.07 -17.63 -56.09
CA GLY A 479 -101.81 -16.73 -55.20
C GLY A 479 -101.11 -16.35 -53.88
N GLN A 480 -99.93 -16.90 -53.56
CA GLN A 480 -99.14 -16.48 -52.39
C GLN A 480 -97.94 -15.60 -52.77
N SER A 481 -97.70 -14.56 -51.97
CA SER A 481 -96.68 -13.54 -52.23
C SER A 481 -95.27 -14.13 -52.24
N VAL A 482 -94.63 -14.12 -53.41
CA VAL A 482 -93.23 -14.51 -53.66
C VAL A 482 -92.21 -13.59 -52.94
N VAL A 483 -92.69 -12.54 -52.29
CA VAL A 483 -91.92 -11.63 -51.46
C VAL A 483 -92.54 -11.60 -50.06
N SER A 484 -91.78 -12.01 -49.04
CA SER A 484 -92.22 -11.92 -47.64
C SER A 484 -92.62 -10.48 -47.30
N LYS A 485 -93.81 -10.30 -46.71
CA LYS A 485 -94.41 -9.00 -46.36
C LYS A 485 -93.53 -8.15 -45.42
N TYR A 486 -92.49 -8.74 -44.82
CA TYR A 486 -91.53 -8.08 -43.95
C TYR A 486 -90.30 -7.48 -44.67
N PHE A 487 -90.27 -7.45 -46.02
CA PHE A 487 -89.21 -6.78 -46.79
C PHE A 487 -88.99 -5.30 -46.37
N TRP A 488 -90.02 -4.62 -45.88
CA TRP A 488 -89.85 -3.24 -45.39
C TRP A 488 -89.02 -3.16 -44.09
N VAL A 489 -89.08 -4.18 -43.22
CA VAL A 489 -88.27 -4.26 -41.99
C VAL A 489 -86.78 -4.34 -42.35
N PHE A 490 -86.44 -5.00 -43.47
CA PHE A 490 -85.08 -5.04 -43.98
C PHE A 490 -84.55 -3.65 -44.33
N ILE A 491 -85.32 -2.85 -45.08
CA ILE A 491 -84.93 -1.48 -45.47
C ILE A 491 -84.68 -0.64 -44.22
N VAL A 492 -85.54 -0.77 -43.21
CA VAL A 492 -85.40 -0.07 -41.93
C VAL A 492 -84.15 -0.50 -41.17
N VAL A 493 -83.87 -1.81 -41.07
CA VAL A 493 -82.69 -2.33 -40.37
C VAL A 493 -81.40 -1.96 -41.10
N ALA A 494 -81.37 -1.99 -42.42
CA ALA A 494 -80.21 -1.59 -43.22
C ALA A 494 -79.90 -0.09 -43.06
N ILE A 495 -80.93 0.77 -43.11
CA ILE A 495 -80.77 2.21 -42.84
C ILE A 495 -80.32 2.42 -41.39
N ALA A 496 -80.91 1.70 -40.42
CA ALA A 496 -80.54 1.82 -39.00
C ALA A 496 -79.07 1.42 -38.75
N LEU A 497 -78.60 0.29 -39.28
CA LEU A 497 -77.20 -0.14 -39.17
C LEU A 497 -76.26 0.86 -39.82
N THR A 498 -76.62 1.41 -40.97
CA THR A 498 -75.83 2.44 -41.67
C THR A 498 -75.76 3.73 -40.84
N CYS A 499 -76.89 4.19 -40.29
CA CYS A 499 -76.94 5.35 -39.41
C CYS A 499 -76.18 5.15 -38.09
N ILE A 500 -76.21 3.95 -37.50
CA ILE A 500 -75.46 3.62 -36.29
C ILE A 500 -73.96 3.67 -36.57
N VAL A 501 -73.49 3.12 -37.69
CA VAL A 501 -72.06 3.11 -38.04
C VAL A 501 -71.56 4.53 -38.34
N VAL A 502 -72.32 5.30 -39.12
CA VAL A 502 -72.00 6.71 -39.41
C VAL A 502 -72.08 7.57 -38.14
N GLY A 503 -73.09 7.33 -37.29
CA GLY A 503 -73.28 8.04 -36.03
C GLY A 503 -72.20 7.72 -34.99
N ALA A 504 -71.78 6.45 -34.88
CA ALA A 504 -70.66 6.04 -34.04
C ALA A 504 -69.35 6.68 -34.50
N TRP A 505 -69.13 6.79 -35.81
CA TRP A 505 -67.97 7.49 -36.35
C TRP A 505 -68.02 9.00 -36.07
N TYR A 506 -69.17 9.64 -36.30
CA TYR A 506 -69.34 11.08 -36.06
C TYR A 506 -69.15 11.41 -34.57
N THR A 507 -69.71 10.60 -33.68
CA THR A 507 -69.52 10.78 -32.23
C THR A 507 -68.09 10.49 -31.79
N ALA A 508 -67.41 9.47 -32.33
CA ALA A 508 -66.01 9.18 -32.01
C ALA A 508 -65.03 10.26 -32.51
N THR A 509 -65.28 10.83 -33.70
CA THR A 509 -64.48 11.93 -34.25
C THR A 509 -64.76 13.26 -33.54
N CYS A 510 -66.00 13.56 -33.18
CA CYS A 510 -66.34 14.76 -32.41
C CYS A 510 -65.96 14.67 -30.92
N ALA A 511 -66.02 13.49 -30.29
CA ALA A 511 -65.64 13.30 -28.89
C ALA A 511 -64.12 13.46 -28.66
N LYS A 512 -63.29 13.11 -29.65
CA LYS A 512 -61.85 13.39 -29.64
C LYS A 512 -61.52 14.89 -29.71
N GLY A 513 -62.48 15.76 -30.04
CA GLY A 513 -62.31 17.21 -30.08
C GLY A 513 -62.39 17.93 -28.72
N ARG A 514 -62.71 17.25 -27.61
CA ARG A 514 -62.86 17.90 -26.28
C ARG A 514 -61.72 17.69 -25.28
N LYS A 515 -60.69 16.91 -25.59
CA LYS A 515 -59.50 16.77 -24.71
C LYS A 515 -58.21 17.05 -25.48
N GLY A 516 -57.72 18.29 -25.37
CA GLY A 516 -56.31 18.63 -25.66
C GLY A 516 -56.09 19.50 -26.90
N HIS A 517 -55.56 20.69 -26.65
CA HIS A 517 -55.35 21.83 -27.54
C HIS A 517 -54.19 21.66 -28.55
N ARG A 518 -54.38 22.14 -29.80
CA ARG A 518 -53.49 23.01 -30.64
C ARG A 518 -53.40 22.59 -32.13
N HIS A 519 -53.78 23.54 -32.98
CA HIS A 519 -53.48 23.74 -34.41
C HIS A 519 -53.40 22.52 -35.35
N CYS A 520 -54.43 22.37 -36.20
CA CYS A 520 -54.25 22.11 -37.63
C CYS A 520 -55.57 22.34 -38.38
N CYS A 521 -55.62 23.36 -39.25
CA CYS A 521 -56.64 23.45 -40.30
C CYS A 521 -56.35 22.34 -41.33
N ILE A 522 -57.26 21.38 -41.48
CA ILE A 522 -57.25 20.49 -42.66
C ILE A 522 -58.66 20.45 -43.23
N ARG A 523 -58.80 21.18 -44.33
CA ARG A 523 -59.92 21.21 -45.26
C ARG A 523 -59.88 19.90 -46.05
N LEU A 524 -60.96 19.13 -46.03
CA LEU A 524 -61.12 17.95 -46.88
C LEU A 524 -61.19 18.39 -48.36
N PRO A 525 -60.59 17.64 -49.31
CA PRO A 525 -60.58 17.98 -50.73
C PRO A 525 -61.81 17.39 -51.41
N PHE A 526 -62.85 18.20 -51.60
CA PHE A 526 -63.88 17.95 -52.61
C PHE A 526 -64.50 19.29 -52.98
N GLY A 527 -63.98 19.94 -54.03
CA GLY A 527 -64.58 21.15 -54.57
C GLY A 527 -63.64 22.01 -55.42
N ALA A 528 -63.97 22.09 -56.72
CA ALA A 528 -63.53 23.06 -57.74
C ALA A 528 -62.06 22.92 -58.22
N LEU A 529 -61.75 22.61 -59.48
CA LEU A 529 -62.49 22.74 -60.75
C LEU A 529 -63.07 24.14 -60.94
N PHE A 530 -62.26 25.18 -60.73
CA PHE A 530 -62.30 26.45 -61.46
C PHE A 530 -60.97 27.16 -61.21
N GLY A 531 -60.24 27.41 -62.30
CA GLY A 531 -58.94 28.07 -62.25
C GLY A 531 -59.05 29.51 -61.77
N ARG A 532 -58.07 29.95 -60.97
CA ARG A 532 -57.61 31.33 -61.03
C ARG A 532 -56.12 31.39 -60.68
N LYS A 533 -55.44 32.16 -61.52
CA LYS A 533 -53.99 32.32 -61.65
C LYS A 533 -53.30 32.72 -60.34
N ALA A 534 -52.10 32.19 -60.22
CA ALA A 534 -51.02 32.65 -59.37
C ALA A 534 -50.70 34.14 -59.57
N GLY A 535 -50.35 34.79 -58.46
CA GLY A 535 -49.64 36.06 -58.43
C GLY A 535 -48.68 36.01 -57.23
N SER A 536 -47.42 35.75 -57.51
CA SER A 536 -46.30 35.88 -56.58
C SER A 536 -45.89 37.35 -56.51
N THR A 537 -45.57 37.86 -55.33
CA THR A 537 -44.58 38.92 -55.15
C THR A 537 -44.18 38.99 -53.68
N ASP A 538 -42.86 38.97 -53.48
CA ASP A 538 -42.14 39.17 -52.22
C ASP A 538 -42.39 40.56 -51.62
N ASP A 539 -42.26 40.71 -50.30
CA ASP A 539 -41.20 41.51 -49.67
C ASP A 539 -41.42 41.71 -48.15
N ASP A 540 -40.28 41.86 -47.48
CA ASP A 540 -39.96 42.13 -46.09
C ASP A 540 -40.94 42.99 -45.25
N LEU A 541 -41.04 42.68 -43.94
CA LEU A 541 -40.61 43.54 -42.82
C LEU A 541 -40.92 42.93 -41.42
N GLN A 542 -39.99 43.12 -40.47
CA GLN A 542 -40.14 42.80 -39.03
C GLN A 542 -41.34 43.50 -38.36
N PRO A 543 -41.73 43.16 -37.10
CA PRO A 543 -41.26 44.00 -35.98
C PRO A 543 -41.17 43.39 -34.55
N HIS A 544 -40.26 43.98 -33.78
CA HIS A 544 -40.39 44.47 -32.38
C HIS A 544 -40.59 43.54 -31.17
N ARG A 545 -39.46 43.35 -30.47
CA ARG A 545 -39.12 43.86 -29.11
C ARG A 545 -40.21 44.64 -28.33
N LYS A 546 -40.54 44.13 -27.13
CA LYS A 546 -40.87 44.77 -25.82
C LYS A 546 -41.21 43.62 -24.86
N SER A 547 -41.01 43.58 -23.54
CA SER A 547 -40.44 44.40 -22.47
C SER A 547 -40.61 43.52 -21.21
N GLY A 548 -39.74 43.61 -20.19
CA GLY A 548 -40.09 43.04 -18.88
C GLY A 548 -38.91 42.77 -17.95
N ARG A 549 -38.53 43.79 -17.19
CA ARG A 549 -37.62 43.74 -16.02
C ARG A 549 -38.46 43.51 -14.74
N ARG A 550 -38.00 42.63 -13.84
CA ARG A 550 -38.20 42.55 -12.35
C ARG A 550 -37.61 41.20 -11.91
N VAL A 551 -36.48 41.09 -11.21
CA VAL A 551 -36.19 41.35 -9.78
C VAL A 551 -37.19 40.68 -8.83
N PHE A 552 -36.74 39.62 -8.15
CA PHE A 552 -37.07 39.07 -6.81
C PHE A 552 -36.05 37.92 -6.60
N GLU A 553 -34.99 38.08 -5.79
CA GLU A 553 -34.90 37.85 -4.33
C GLU A 553 -35.27 36.42 -3.88
N ASP A 554 -34.23 35.77 -3.33
CA ASP A 554 -34.15 34.70 -2.33
C ASP A 554 -35.33 33.77 -2.06
N GLU A 555 -35.09 32.46 -2.19
CA GLU A 555 -35.47 31.52 -1.14
C GLU A 555 -34.50 30.33 -1.11
N GLU A 556 -33.76 30.26 -0.01
CA GLU A 556 -32.99 29.10 0.41
C GLU A 556 -33.88 27.84 0.43
N ARG A 557 -33.35 26.74 -0.09
CA ARG A 557 -33.68 25.42 0.44
C ARG A 557 -32.52 24.47 0.22
N GLY A 558 -31.73 24.30 1.27
CA GLY A 558 -30.75 23.26 1.40
C GLY A 558 -31.41 21.88 1.31
N VAL A 559 -30.81 21.01 0.50
CA VAL A 559 -30.95 19.57 0.65
C VAL A 559 -29.54 19.01 0.64
N SER A 560 -29.15 18.57 1.84
CA SER A 560 -28.00 17.73 2.12
C SER A 560 -28.02 16.49 1.23
N LEU A 561 -26.89 16.17 0.61
CA LEU A 561 -26.62 14.83 0.11
C LEU A 561 -25.16 14.50 0.50
N ASP A 562 -25.06 13.67 1.53
CA ASP A 562 -23.91 12.83 1.81
C ASP A 562 -23.56 12.01 0.57
N LEU A 563 -22.30 12.12 0.11
CA LEU A 563 -21.41 11.03 -0.33
C LEU A 563 -20.06 11.58 -0.78
#